data_AF-A0A2S9YGJ4-F1
#
_entry.id   AF-A0A2S9YGJ4-F1
#
_cell.length_a   1.000
_cell.length_b   1.000
_cell.length_c   1.000
_cell.angle_alpha   90.00
_cell.angle_beta   90.00
_cell.angle_gamma   90.00
#
_symmetry.space_group_name_H-M   'P 1'
#
loop_
_entity.id
_entity.type
_entity.pdbx_description
1 polymer ?
#
loop_
_entity_poly.entity_id
_entity_poly.type
_entity_poly.pdbx_seq_one_letter_code
_entity_poly.pdbx_strand_id
1 'polypeptide(L)'
;MFSYQLYNLLHVLGIMLVFMALGALAFHGANGGTKDSNKVRGLVMGTHGLGVLLIIVAGFGMLARTRSMAAGLPGWLHPKLLIWVLLGAAPAILNRKPEWGKLLWFLLPLLAATSAYFGINHPGESSAPAVQDDAETKTE
;
A
#
# COMPACT_ATOMS: atom_id res chain seq x y z
N MET A 1 22.37 7.04 6.04
CA MET A 1 21.40 5.94 5.79
C MET A 1 20.00 6.52 6.00
N PHE A 2 19.05 6.36 5.07
CA PHE A 2 17.70 6.96 5.22
C PHE A 2 16.92 6.40 6.41
N SER A 3 16.25 7.26 7.18
CA SER A 3 15.51 6.87 8.39
C SER A 3 14.21 6.14 8.06
N TYR A 4 13.69 5.37 9.03
CA TYR A 4 12.36 4.75 8.92
C TYR A 4 11.28 5.82 8.67
N GLN A 5 11.40 6.97 9.32
CA GLN A 5 10.47 8.10 9.22
C GLN A 5 10.40 8.65 7.79
N LEU A 6 11.54 8.72 7.08
CA LEU A 6 11.55 9.16 5.69
C LEU A 6 10.80 8.18 4.79
N TYR A 7 11.03 6.87 4.96
CA TYR A 7 10.27 5.86 4.20
C TYR A 7 8.78 5.91 4.53
N ASN A 8 8.42 6.07 5.80
CA ASN A 8 7.01 6.22 6.17
C ASN A 8 6.37 7.45 5.51
N LEU A 9 7.06 8.60 5.52
CA LEU A 9 6.59 9.82 4.84
C LEU A 9 6.39 9.58 3.34
N LEU A 10 7.37 8.98 2.66
CA LEU A 10 7.27 8.68 1.23
C LEU A 10 6.16 7.67 0.92
N HIS A 11 5.94 6.70 1.80
CA HIS A 11 4.86 5.72 1.65
C HIS A 11 3.49 6.39 1.74
N VAL A 12 3.27 7.24 2.76
CA VAL A 12 2.03 8.01 2.93
C VAL A 12 1.83 8.98 1.77
N LEU A 13 2.88 9.68 1.33
CA LEU A 13 2.83 10.51 0.13
C LEU A 13 2.39 9.72 -1.09
N GLY A 14 2.97 8.55 -1.31
CA GLY A 14 2.58 7.66 -2.40
C GLY A 14 1.09 7.28 -2.35
N ILE A 15 0.57 6.95 -1.17
CA ILE A 15 -0.87 6.66 -0.95
C ILE A 15 -1.73 7.87 -1.36
N MET A 16 -1.38 9.07 -0.90
CA MET A 16 -2.12 10.29 -1.25
C MET A 16 -2.16 10.52 -2.77
N LEU A 17 -1.03 10.35 -3.46
CA LEU A 17 -0.96 10.51 -4.91
C LEU A 17 -1.80 9.46 -5.66
N VAL A 18 -1.75 8.19 -5.23
CA VAL A 18 -2.57 7.12 -5.82
C VAL A 18 -4.05 7.43 -5.67
N PHE A 19 -4.51 7.81 -4.47
CA PHE A 19 -5.92 8.09 -4.23
C PHE A 19 -6.41 9.37 -4.90
N MET A 20 -5.58 10.41 -4.97
CA MET A 20 -5.89 11.61 -5.74
C MET A 20 -6.10 11.29 -7.22
N ALA A 21 -5.20 10.49 -7.82
CA ALA A 21 -5.32 10.12 -9.22
C ALA A 21 -6.49 9.16 -9.51
N LEU A 22 -6.72 8.17 -8.65
CA LEU A 22 -7.84 7.25 -8.78
C LEU A 22 -9.19 7.96 -8.59
N GLY A 23 -9.28 8.89 -7.64
CA GLY A 23 -10.46 9.72 -7.44
C GLY A 23 -10.77 10.57 -8.67
N ALA A 24 -9.75 11.19 -9.27
CA ALA A 24 -9.90 11.94 -10.51
C ALA A 24 -10.42 11.07 -11.68
N LEU A 25 -9.88 9.85 -11.85
CA LEU A 25 -10.33 8.92 -12.89
C LEU A 25 -11.76 8.41 -12.63
N ALA A 26 -12.07 8.04 -11.39
CA ALA A 26 -13.40 7.56 -11.01
C ALA A 26 -14.47 8.63 -11.19
N PHE A 27 -14.20 9.87 -10.79
CA PHE A 27 -15.13 10.98 -10.95
C PHE A 27 -15.31 11.38 -12.42
N HIS A 28 -14.23 11.41 -13.20
CA HIS A 28 -14.29 11.65 -14.65
C HIS A 28 -15.16 10.59 -15.35
N GLY A 29 -14.92 9.30 -15.07
CA GLY A 29 -15.72 8.21 -15.63
C GLY A 29 -17.18 8.23 -15.19
N ALA A 30 -17.45 8.53 -13.91
CA ALA A 30 -18.81 8.65 -13.38
C ALA A 30 -19.63 9.78 -14.03
N ASN A 31 -18.96 10.81 -14.54
CA ASN A 31 -19.54 11.91 -15.31
C ASN A 31 -19.63 11.62 -16.83
N GLY A 32 -19.40 10.38 -17.26
CA GLY A 32 -19.45 9.98 -18.67
C GLY A 32 -18.17 10.29 -19.46
N GLY A 33 -17.10 10.68 -18.77
CA GLY A 33 -15.81 10.93 -19.39
C GLY A 33 -15.14 9.67 -19.93
N THR A 34 -14.52 9.76 -21.10
CA THR A 34 -13.74 8.69 -21.71
C THR A 34 -12.25 9.00 -21.62
N LYS A 35 -11.42 8.04 -22.03
CA LYS A 35 -9.97 8.22 -22.14
C LYS A 35 -9.61 9.41 -23.04
N ASP A 36 -10.34 9.59 -24.14
CA ASP A 36 -10.05 10.60 -25.17
C ASP A 36 -10.52 12.00 -24.75
N SER A 37 -11.53 12.10 -23.88
CA SER A 37 -12.00 13.39 -23.36
C SER A 37 -11.16 13.92 -22.19
N ASN A 38 -10.25 13.12 -21.63
CA ASN A 38 -9.42 13.53 -20.49
C ASN A 38 -8.14 14.27 -20.93
N LYS A 39 -8.22 15.60 -21.03
CA LYS A 39 -7.09 16.48 -21.42
C LYS A 39 -5.89 16.42 -20.48
N VAL A 40 -6.10 16.07 -19.21
CA VAL A 40 -5.05 16.00 -18.17
C VAL A 40 -4.66 14.56 -17.84
N ARG A 41 -5.02 13.59 -18.69
CA ARG A 41 -4.75 12.17 -18.47
C ARG A 41 -3.28 11.86 -18.19
N GLY A 42 -2.37 12.54 -18.90
CA GLY A 42 -0.93 12.37 -18.70
C GLY A 42 -0.50 12.71 -17.26
N LEU A 43 -0.97 13.85 -16.74
CA LEU A 43 -0.73 14.27 -15.35
C LEU A 43 -1.30 13.25 -14.37
N VAL A 44 -2.56 12.85 -14.55
CA VAL A 44 -3.25 11.90 -13.65
C VAL A 44 -2.53 10.54 -13.63
N MET A 45 -2.16 10.00 -14.79
CA MET A 45 -1.45 8.71 -14.88
C MET A 45 -0.01 8.82 -14.36
N GLY A 46 0.67 9.94 -14.57
CA GLY A 46 2.00 10.20 -14.02
C GLY A 46 1.97 10.27 -12.49
N THR A 47 1.00 10.98 -11.92
CA THR A 47 0.77 11.05 -10.47
C THR A 47 0.47 9.68 -9.88
N HIS A 48 -0.38 8.88 -10.53
CA HIS A 48 -0.68 7.51 -10.08
C HIS A 48 0.57 6.63 -10.11
N GLY A 49 1.29 6.62 -11.23
CA GLY A 49 2.50 5.81 -11.39
C GLY A 49 3.59 6.18 -10.39
N LEU A 50 3.83 7.48 -10.17
CA LEU A 50 4.74 7.97 -9.13
C LEU A 50 4.28 7.55 -7.73
N GLY A 51 2.97 7.65 -7.45
CA GLY A 51 2.40 7.22 -6.19
C GLY A 51 2.64 5.73 -5.92
N VAL A 52 2.36 4.86 -6.89
CA VAL A 52 2.62 3.42 -6.80
C VAL A 52 4.11 3.14 -6.58
N LEU A 53 4.99 3.82 -7.32
CA LEU A 53 6.43 3.67 -7.15
C LEU A 53 6.88 4.02 -5.73
N LEU A 54 6.39 5.14 -5.19
CA LEU A 54 6.69 5.57 -3.82
C LEU A 54 6.17 4.56 -2.78
N ILE A 55 4.95 4.05 -2.94
CA ILE A 55 4.38 3.03 -2.05
C ILE A 55 5.28 1.80 -2.01
N ILE A 56 5.68 1.28 -3.16
CA ILE A 56 6.49 0.06 -3.22
C ILE A 56 7.89 0.30 -2.67
N VAL A 57 8.62 1.29 -3.19
CA VAL A 57 10.01 1.56 -2.77
C VAL A 57 10.08 1.88 -1.28
N ALA A 58 9.18 2.73 -0.79
CA ALA A 58 9.20 3.13 0.61
C ALA A 58 8.65 2.03 1.54
N GLY A 59 7.69 1.23 1.08
CA GLY A 59 7.17 0.07 1.81
C GLY A 59 8.26 -0.96 2.06
N PHE A 60 8.99 -1.36 1.01
CA PHE A 60 10.14 -2.26 1.15
C PHE A 60 11.31 -1.60 1.90
N GLY A 61 11.49 -0.29 1.78
CA GLY A 61 12.44 0.47 2.59
C GLY A 61 12.18 0.36 4.09
N MET A 62 10.91 0.45 4.52
CA MET A 62 10.52 0.22 5.91
C MET A 62 10.79 -1.23 6.35
N LEU A 63 10.41 -2.21 5.53
CA LEU A 63 10.64 -3.64 5.81
C LEU A 63 12.14 -3.97 5.98
N ALA A 64 13.00 -3.36 5.17
CA ALA A 64 14.45 -3.52 5.29
C ALA A 64 14.99 -2.91 6.60
N ARG A 65 14.40 -1.82 7.08
CA ARG A 65 14.80 -1.16 8.33
C ARG A 65 14.37 -1.93 9.58
N THR A 66 13.18 -2.51 9.54
CA THR A 66 12.63 -3.31 10.65
C THR A 66 13.12 -4.76 10.62
N ARG A 67 13.86 -5.16 9.58
CA ARG A 67 14.24 -6.56 9.31
C ARG A 67 13.07 -7.53 9.32
N SER A 68 11.86 -7.04 9.01
CA SER A 68 10.63 -7.85 9.01
C SER A 68 10.62 -8.93 7.93
N MET A 69 11.64 -9.01 7.08
CA MET A 69 11.77 -10.06 6.06
C MET A 69 12.93 -11.02 6.33
N ALA A 70 13.51 -11.00 7.53
CA ALA A 70 14.67 -11.83 7.87
C ALA A 70 14.37 -13.34 7.77
N ALA A 71 13.13 -13.75 8.06
CA ALA A 71 12.66 -15.13 7.96
C ALA A 71 11.82 -15.41 6.70
N GLY A 72 11.84 -14.50 5.71
CA GLY A 72 10.97 -14.54 4.52
C GLY A 72 9.88 -13.48 4.55
N LEU A 73 8.93 -13.54 3.60
CA LEU A 73 7.79 -12.61 3.56
C LEU A 73 6.78 -12.97 4.66
N PRO A 74 6.45 -12.06 5.59
CA PRO A 74 5.46 -12.34 6.61
C PRO A 74 4.06 -12.58 6.04
N GLY A 75 3.29 -13.44 6.71
CA GLY A 75 1.91 -13.78 6.33
C GLY A 75 1.01 -12.55 6.06
N TRP A 76 1.09 -11.54 6.93
CA TRP A 76 0.30 -10.31 6.84
C TRP A 76 0.64 -9.44 5.61
N LEU A 77 1.85 -9.59 5.06
CA LEU A 77 2.33 -8.77 3.96
C LEU A 77 1.75 -9.23 2.61
N HIS A 78 1.45 -10.53 2.45
CA HIS A 78 0.83 -11.07 1.22
C HIS A 78 -0.49 -10.38 0.83
N PRO A 79 -1.53 -10.33 1.69
CA PRO A 79 -2.79 -9.67 1.34
C PRO A 79 -2.58 -8.17 1.09
N LYS A 80 -1.66 -7.54 1.82
CA LYS A 80 -1.31 -6.12 1.63
C LYS A 80 -0.71 -5.85 0.26
N LEU A 81 0.24 -6.68 -0.17
CA LEU A 81 0.86 -6.59 -1.50
C LEU A 81 -0.17 -6.84 -2.61
N LEU A 82 -1.06 -7.82 -2.43
CA LEU A 82 -2.14 -8.07 -3.37
C LEU A 82 -3.03 -6.82 -3.55
N ILE A 83 -3.40 -6.17 -2.44
CA ILE A 83 -4.19 -4.93 -2.49
C ILE A 83 -3.44 -3.83 -3.26
N TRP A 84 -2.15 -3.63 -2.99
CA TRP A 84 -1.38 -2.61 -3.71
C TRP A 84 -1.26 -2.90 -5.20
N VAL A 85 -1.15 -4.17 -5.60
CA VAL A 85 -1.19 -4.58 -7.02
C VAL A 85 -2.55 -4.25 -7.63
N LEU A 86 -3.65 -4.55 -6.94
CA LEU A 86 -5.00 -4.21 -7.40
C LEU A 86 -5.19 -2.70 -7.57
N LEU A 87 -4.71 -1.90 -6.61
CA LEU A 87 -4.75 -0.43 -6.68
C LEU A 87 -3.84 0.12 -7.80
N GLY A 88 -2.72 -0.55 -8.07
CA GLY A 88 -1.85 -0.27 -9.20
C GLY A 88 -2.51 -0.55 -10.56
N ALA A 89 -3.32 -1.61 -10.63
CA ALA A 89 -4.04 -2.00 -11.85
C ALA A 89 -5.36 -1.25 -12.07
N ALA A 90 -5.92 -0.62 -11.02
CA ALA A 90 -7.22 0.05 -11.07
C ALA A 90 -7.40 1.07 -12.21
N PRO A 91 -6.39 1.89 -12.61
CA PRO A 91 -6.53 2.78 -13.76
C PRO A 91 -6.83 2.05 -15.07
N ALA A 92 -6.35 0.81 -15.24
CA ALA A 92 -6.64 0.03 -16.45
C ALA A 92 -8.13 -0.30 -16.55
N ILE A 93 -8.78 -0.61 -15.42
CA ILE A 93 -10.22 -0.85 -15.34
C ILE A 93 -10.97 0.46 -15.60
N LEU A 94 -10.64 1.54 -14.88
CA LEU A 94 -11.29 2.85 -15.01
C LEU A 94 -11.19 3.45 -16.42
N ASN A 95 -10.08 3.22 -17.13
CA ASN A 95 -9.92 3.69 -18.50
C ASN A 95 -10.67 2.83 -19.54
N ARG A 96 -10.93 1.55 -19.24
CA ARG A 96 -11.63 0.62 -20.16
C ARG A 96 -13.14 0.55 -19.90
N LYS A 97 -13.54 0.76 -18.65
CA LYS A 97 -14.91 0.66 -18.14
C LYS A 97 -15.22 1.84 -17.22
N PRO A 98 -15.34 3.07 -17.76
CA PRO A 98 -15.59 4.27 -16.97
C PRO A 98 -16.88 4.20 -16.14
N GLU A 99 -17.86 3.38 -16.55
CA GLU A 99 -19.10 3.12 -15.83
C GLU A 99 -18.89 2.47 -14.45
N TRP A 100 -17.73 1.82 -14.24
CA TRP A 100 -17.35 1.27 -12.94
C TRP A 100 -16.88 2.33 -11.95
N GLY A 101 -16.76 3.60 -12.37
CA GLY A 101 -16.27 4.70 -11.54
C GLY A 101 -17.00 4.85 -10.21
N LYS A 102 -18.34 4.73 -10.20
CA LYS A 102 -19.16 4.83 -8.96
C LYS A 102 -18.87 3.68 -7.98
N LEU A 103 -18.75 2.45 -8.48
CA LEU A 103 -18.44 1.29 -7.65
C LEU A 103 -17.01 1.39 -7.10
N LEU A 104 -16.05 1.71 -7.97
CA LEU A 104 -14.64 1.81 -7.62
C LEU A 104 -14.36 2.99 -6.66
N TRP A 105 -15.16 4.06 -6.71
CA TRP A 105 -15.08 5.16 -5.75
C TRP A 105 -15.17 4.70 -4.29
N PHE A 106 -16.02 3.71 -3.98
CA PHE A 106 -16.16 3.15 -2.64
C PHE A 106 -15.27 1.92 -2.42
N LEU A 107 -15.08 1.09 -3.45
CA LEU A 107 -14.28 -0.12 -3.33
C LEU A 107 -12.80 0.18 -3.10
N LEU A 108 -12.22 1.17 -3.77
CA LEU A 108 -10.79 1.47 -3.68
C LEU A 108 -10.37 1.95 -2.28
N PRO A 109 -11.07 2.90 -1.62
CA PRO A 109 -10.79 3.25 -0.23
C PRO A 109 -10.98 2.08 0.73
N LEU A 110 -11.99 1.23 0.51
CA LEU A 110 -12.21 0.04 1.33
C LEU A 110 -11.01 -0.93 1.24
N LEU A 111 -10.52 -1.20 0.03
CA LEU A 111 -9.31 -2.00 -0.17
C LEU A 111 -8.10 -1.39 0.56
N ALA A 112 -7.89 -0.07 0.46
CA ALA A 112 -6.80 0.57 1.21
C ALA A 112 -6.98 0.52 2.73
N ALA A 113 -8.21 0.66 3.24
CA ALA A 113 -8.49 0.48 4.65
C ALA A 113 -8.16 -0.94 5.12
N THR A 114 -8.49 -1.96 4.31
CA THR A 114 -8.08 -3.35 4.58
C THR A 114 -6.56 -3.51 4.57
N SER A 115 -5.84 -2.89 3.63
CA SER A 115 -4.37 -2.88 3.59
C SER A 115 -3.76 -2.19 4.83
N ALA A 116 -4.36 -1.08 5.28
CA ALA A 116 -3.97 -0.40 6.50
C ALA A 116 -4.22 -1.28 7.74
N TYR A 117 -5.36 -1.96 7.81
CA TYR A 117 -5.68 -2.91 8.88
C TYR A 117 -4.60 -3.99 9.02
N PHE A 118 -4.17 -4.61 7.92
CA PHE A 118 -3.08 -5.60 7.96
C PHE A 118 -1.74 -4.98 8.38
N GLY A 119 -1.46 -3.73 8.01
CA GLY A 119 -0.25 -3.04 8.41
C GLY A 119 -0.21 -2.60 9.88
N ILE A 120 -1.37 -2.30 10.47
CA ILE A 120 -1.48 -1.85 11.86
C ILE A 120 -1.52 -3.06 12.80
N ASN A 121 -2.33 -4.06 12.45
CA ASN A 121 -2.62 -5.20 13.32
C ASN A 121 -1.74 -6.42 13.07
N HIS A 122 -0.67 -6.29 12.28
CA HIS A 122 0.31 -7.37 12.19
C HIS A 122 0.94 -7.63 13.57
N PRO A 123 1.12 -8.89 13.97
CA PRO A 123 2.04 -9.21 15.06
C PRO A 123 3.41 -8.73 14.60
N GLY A 124 3.99 -7.75 15.28
CA GLY A 124 5.42 -7.52 15.13
C GLY A 124 6.09 -8.84 15.47
N GLU A 125 6.90 -9.40 14.57
CA GLU A 125 7.69 -10.61 14.82
C GLU A 125 8.80 -10.31 15.85
N SER A 126 8.45 -9.80 17.02
CA SER A 126 9.24 -9.84 18.24
C SER A 126 8.77 -11.04 19.06
N SER A 127 9.23 -12.22 18.64
CA SER A 127 9.31 -13.39 19.50
C SER A 127 10.52 -14.21 19.07
N ALA A 128 11.71 -13.60 19.14
CA ALA A 128 12.82 -14.42 19.64
C ALA A 128 12.35 -14.88 21.04
N PRO A 129 12.33 -16.19 21.33
CA PRO A 129 11.92 -16.65 22.64
C PRO A 129 12.74 -15.87 23.66
N ALA A 130 12.06 -15.26 24.63
CA ALA A 130 12.73 -14.83 25.84
C ALA A 130 13.50 -16.07 26.30
N VAL A 131 14.82 -15.99 26.30
CA VAL A 131 15.64 -16.96 27.00
C VAL A 131 15.13 -16.86 28.44
N GLN A 132 14.27 -17.80 28.82
CA GLN A 132 14.03 -18.12 30.21
C GLN A 132 15.41 -18.50 30.71
N ASP A 133 16.02 -17.57 31.44
CA ASP A 133 17.20 -17.85 32.21
C ASP A 133 16.74 -18.75 33.35
N ASP A 134 16.62 -20.04 33.05
CA ASP A 134 16.45 -21.12 34.00
C ASP A 134 17.75 -21.23 34.81
N ALA A 135 18.00 -20.22 35.64
CA ALA A 135 19.05 -20.23 36.66
C ALA A 135 18.41 -20.48 38.04
N GLU A 136 17.43 -21.36 38.09
CA GLU A 136 16.92 -21.96 39.33
C GLU A 136 17.27 -23.45 39.36
N THR A 137 18.55 -23.80 39.28
CA THR A 137 19.04 -25.10 39.78
C THR A 137 20.54 -25.07 40.04
N LYS A 138 20.95 -24.57 41.21
CA LYS A 138 22.04 -25.16 42.03
C LYS A 138 21.79 -24.80 43.49
N THR A 139 20.88 -25.56 44.08
CA THR A 139 20.92 -25.91 45.50
C THR A 139 22.23 -26.62 45.81
N GLU A 140 22.75 -26.32 47.01
CA GLU A 140 23.68 -27.10 47.85
C GLU A 140 25.18 -27.13 47.51
#